data_AF-Q4UC60-F1
#
_entry.id   AF-Q4UC60-F1
#
_cell.length_a   1.000
_cell.length_b   1.000
_cell.length_c   1.000
_cell.angle_alpha   90.00
_cell.angle_beta   90.00
_cell.angle_gamma   90.00
#
_symmetry.space_group_name_H-M   'P 1'
#
loop_
_entity.id
_entity.type
_entity.pdbx_description
1 polymer ?
#
loop_
_entity_poly.entity_id
_entity_poly.type
_entity_poly.pdbx_seq_one_letter_code
_entity_poly.pdbx_strand_id
1 'polypeptide(L)'
;MPKQCTHCSGQQGDGENKGDCPLLIAAYVLAGLAMMLNIRLSYSSAPYALIRFQLPENLFSVFVRRMASSLELWCLPSMALGNIWDVYYKKIIYVGTGGDFNPPKPEDRTSKFKWIIVPSIISQWLNFLTYVILLVVYLMGGDYGHLTTFYFVIAISGFVFGINMVLLYSVDFYYIPVYIVGENSFPALTSFIHYVSTLIFGNRRKWNSDFLLVGIDIVVAIIISFVAAMVWSIGYGHFAGNNISTGDLKHVHAFGFSGSLNPEATSPFLMIVVGMGLVYSIYPGIAPGMIVPFYLIDKIEMVLLIATIFPPVIVAALRRSFSTWGDIRSPMCKWASDSLGQGSGIFWHAFDLLMVIKIFLAAIFIYCLHYRESAISHSIINQPKMSTFLSIIFYMCHECLLALGFPGMVGANLGGDLVLIPQYIGALFMIFLAFYSEGYLIEYKIHYLHH
;
A
#
# COMPACT_ATOMS: atom_id res chain seq x y z
N MET A 1 -21.51 -26.38 0.51
CA MET A 1 -22.29 -25.81 -0.60
C MET A 1 -22.23 -24.30 -0.46
N PRO A 2 -21.61 -23.60 -1.43
CA PRO A 2 -21.54 -22.14 -1.38
C PRO A 2 -22.95 -21.56 -1.61
N LYS A 3 -23.31 -20.53 -0.85
CA LYS A 3 -24.65 -19.91 -0.88
C LYS A 3 -24.60 -18.62 -1.69
N GLN A 4 -25.66 -18.30 -2.42
CA GLN A 4 -25.78 -16.97 -3.05
C GLN A 4 -25.77 -15.86 -2.00
N CYS A 5 -25.00 -14.80 -2.25
CA CYS A 5 -25.01 -13.60 -1.44
C CYS A 5 -26.40 -12.95 -1.52
N THR A 6 -27.03 -12.69 -0.37
CA THR A 6 -28.33 -12.00 -0.28
C THR A 6 -28.29 -10.56 -0.77
N HIS A 7 -27.09 -9.96 -0.86
CA HIS A 7 -26.91 -8.55 -1.23
C HIS A 7 -26.44 -8.35 -2.68
N CYS A 8 -26.09 -9.41 -3.41
CA CYS A 8 -25.52 -9.29 -4.76
C CYS A 8 -26.38 -10.14 -5.70
N SER A 9 -27.24 -9.47 -6.48
CA SER A 9 -28.27 -10.10 -7.33
C SER A 9 -27.69 -10.61 -8.65
N GLY A 10 -26.62 -9.99 -9.17
CA GLY A 10 -25.96 -10.37 -10.42
C GLY A 10 -24.53 -10.89 -10.27
N GLN A 11 -23.94 -11.28 -11.40
CA GLN A 11 -22.54 -11.69 -11.49
C GLN A 11 -21.63 -10.45 -11.45
N GLN A 12 -20.56 -10.49 -10.66
CA GLN A 12 -19.57 -9.43 -10.68
C GLN A 12 -18.92 -9.30 -12.05
N GLY A 13 -18.83 -8.05 -12.51
CA GLY A 13 -18.28 -7.65 -13.81
C GLY A 13 -19.28 -7.63 -14.97
N ASP A 14 -20.53 -8.07 -14.77
CA ASP A 14 -21.60 -7.98 -15.77
C ASP A 14 -22.41 -6.68 -15.60
N GLY A 15 -22.52 -5.89 -16.67
CA GLY A 15 -23.35 -4.68 -16.76
C GLY A 15 -23.30 -3.75 -15.53
N GLU A 16 -24.46 -3.55 -14.89
CA GLU A 16 -24.71 -2.67 -13.74
C GLU A 16 -24.15 -3.19 -12.38
N ASN A 17 -23.57 -4.39 -12.31
CA ASN A 17 -23.04 -4.98 -11.05
C ASN A 17 -21.50 -4.83 -10.90
N LYS A 18 -20.88 -3.88 -11.60
CA LYS A 18 -19.42 -3.65 -11.61
C LYS A 18 -18.93 -2.95 -10.33
N GLY A 19 -18.62 -3.74 -9.30
CA GLY A 19 -17.94 -3.25 -8.10
C GLY A 19 -18.86 -2.85 -6.94
N ASP A 20 -20.15 -3.18 -7.02
CA ASP A 20 -21.17 -2.70 -6.08
C ASP A 20 -21.51 -3.66 -4.94
N CYS A 21 -20.78 -4.78 -4.80
CA CYS A 21 -21.08 -5.77 -3.76
C CYS A 21 -20.52 -5.30 -2.39
N PRO A 22 -21.36 -4.94 -1.41
CA PRO A 22 -20.92 -4.32 -0.16
C PRO A 22 -20.02 -5.23 0.68
N LEU A 23 -20.21 -6.55 0.57
CA LEU A 23 -19.36 -7.54 1.23
C LEU A 23 -17.93 -7.52 0.68
N LEU A 24 -17.76 -7.37 -0.63
CA LEU A 24 -16.43 -7.31 -1.25
C LEU A 24 -15.76 -5.98 -1.00
N ILE A 25 -16.51 -4.87 -1.05
CA ILE A 25 -16.01 -3.56 -0.63
C ILE A 25 -15.45 -3.64 0.80
N ALA A 26 -16.23 -4.20 1.73
CA ALA A 26 -15.76 -4.38 3.11
C ALA A 26 -14.52 -5.28 3.20
N ALA A 27 -14.47 -6.37 2.42
CA ALA A 27 -13.32 -7.26 2.36
C ALA A 27 -12.05 -6.55 1.89
N TYR A 28 -12.13 -5.73 0.83
CA TYR A 28 -10.99 -4.98 0.30
C TYR A 28 -10.53 -3.84 1.22
N VAL A 29 -11.46 -3.11 1.86
CA VAL A 29 -11.10 -2.10 2.87
C VAL A 29 -10.37 -2.75 4.04
N LEU A 30 -10.91 -3.85 4.58
CA LEU A 30 -10.30 -4.56 5.71
C LEU A 30 -8.97 -5.20 5.33
N ALA A 31 -8.83 -5.73 4.11
CA ALA A 31 -7.58 -6.27 3.62
C ALA A 31 -6.49 -5.19 3.48
N GLY A 32 -6.82 -4.03 2.91
CA GLY A 32 -5.90 -2.88 2.82
C GLY A 32 -5.51 -2.35 4.21
N LEU A 33 -6.48 -2.27 5.13
CA LEU A 33 -6.22 -1.84 6.50
C LEU A 33 -5.33 -2.84 7.25
N ALA A 34 -5.52 -4.14 7.02
CA ALA A 34 -4.69 -5.19 7.62
C ALA A 34 -3.28 -5.27 7.02
N MET A 35 -3.08 -4.72 5.82
CA MET A 35 -1.81 -4.77 5.11
C MET A 35 -0.75 -3.88 5.79
N MET A 36 -1.10 -2.64 6.14
CA MET A 36 -0.14 -1.66 6.66
C MET A 36 0.27 -1.88 8.13
N LEU A 37 -0.42 -2.78 8.83
CA LEU A 37 -0.14 -3.18 10.23
C LEU A 37 1.29 -3.66 10.46
N ASN A 38 1.86 -4.46 9.55
CA ASN A 38 3.21 -5.03 9.69
C ASN A 38 4.29 -3.95 9.71
N ILE A 39 4.20 -2.97 8.80
CA ILE A 39 5.14 -1.85 8.71
C ILE A 39 5.02 -0.97 9.96
N ARG A 40 3.81 -0.72 10.46
CA ARG A 40 3.65 0.10 11.66
C ARG A 40 4.13 -0.60 12.93
N LEU A 41 3.94 -1.92 13.06
CA LEU A 41 4.52 -2.69 14.16
C LEU A 41 6.04 -2.57 14.19
N SER A 42 6.71 -2.57 13.03
CA SER A 42 8.17 -2.39 13.00
C SER A 42 8.60 -0.96 13.35
N TYR A 43 7.86 0.08 12.94
CA TYR A 43 8.23 1.48 13.23
C TYR A 43 7.78 1.98 14.62
N SER A 44 6.51 1.77 14.98
CA SER A 44 5.88 2.32 16.19
C SER A 44 6.25 1.52 17.45
N SER A 45 6.46 0.21 17.31
CA SER A 45 6.80 -0.66 18.46
C SER A 45 8.30 -0.80 18.68
N ALA A 46 9.14 -0.37 17.73
CA ALA A 46 10.59 -0.43 17.85
C ALA A 46 11.19 0.32 19.06
N PRO A 47 10.77 1.54 19.43
CA PRO A 47 11.36 2.23 20.60
C PRO A 47 11.12 1.47 21.90
N TYR A 48 9.90 0.96 22.05
CA TYR A 48 9.47 0.21 23.21
C TYR A 48 10.06 -1.21 23.25
N ALA A 49 10.21 -1.85 22.09
CA ALA A 49 10.91 -3.12 21.96
C ALA A 49 12.41 -2.96 22.31
N LEU A 50 13.03 -1.84 21.94
CA LEU A 50 14.44 -1.57 22.21
C LEU A 50 14.73 -1.38 23.71
N ILE A 51 13.84 -0.67 24.42
CA ILE A 51 13.87 -0.56 25.89
C ILE A 51 13.73 -1.94 26.53
N ARG A 52 12.92 -2.84 25.94
CA ARG A 52 12.77 -4.22 26.43
C ARG A 52 14.02 -5.07 26.20
N PHE A 53 14.71 -4.91 25.07
CA PHE A 53 15.93 -5.66 24.76
C PHE A 53 17.20 -5.07 25.43
N GLN A 54 17.06 -4.04 26.29
CA GLN A 54 18.15 -3.37 26.99
C GLN A 54 19.29 -2.89 26.08
N LEU A 55 18.98 -2.54 24.83
CA LEU A 55 19.98 -1.96 23.94
C LEU A 55 20.18 -0.48 24.29
N PRO A 56 21.41 0.05 24.19
CA PRO A 56 21.67 1.45 24.47
C PRO A 56 20.92 2.35 23.47
N GLU A 57 20.36 3.45 23.97
CA GLU A 57 19.48 4.36 23.21
C GLU A 57 20.14 4.95 21.96
N ASN A 58 21.48 5.01 21.93
CA ASN A 58 22.25 5.45 20.76
C ASN A 58 22.10 4.52 19.54
N LEU A 59 21.63 3.28 19.72
CA LEU A 59 21.36 2.32 18.64
C LEU A 59 19.90 2.33 18.17
N PHE A 60 19.04 3.18 18.76
CA PHE A 60 17.60 3.20 18.46
C PHE A 60 17.29 3.40 16.98
N SER A 61 17.87 4.45 16.40
CA SER A 61 17.66 4.77 14.98
C SER A 61 18.15 3.66 14.06
N VAL A 62 19.25 3.00 14.41
CA VAL A 62 19.82 1.88 13.64
C VAL A 62 18.90 0.65 13.71
N PHE A 63 18.34 0.36 14.88
CA PHE A 63 17.43 -0.77 15.06
C PHE A 63 16.13 -0.60 14.26
N VAL A 64 15.43 0.53 14.41
CA VAL A 64 14.19 0.83 13.67
C VAL A 64 14.42 0.67 12.17
N ARG A 65 15.52 1.27 11.69
CA ARG A 65 15.89 1.28 10.28
C ARG A 65 16.17 -0.13 9.75
N ARG A 66 16.95 -0.94 10.50
CA ARG A 66 17.24 -2.33 10.12
C ARG A 66 15.99 -3.21 10.07
N MET A 67 15.05 -3.02 11.00
CA MET A 67 13.80 -3.79 11.04
C MET A 67 12.88 -3.44 9.87
N ALA A 68 12.70 -2.15 9.59
CA ALA A 68 11.87 -1.69 8.48
C ALA A 68 12.46 -2.06 7.12
N SER A 69 13.75 -1.80 6.90
CA SER A 69 14.42 -2.16 5.64
C SER A 69 14.44 -3.67 5.41
N SER A 70 14.50 -4.50 6.47
CA SER A 70 14.39 -5.96 6.34
C SER A 70 13.01 -6.37 5.82
N LEU A 71 11.94 -5.82 6.40
CA LEU A 71 10.56 -6.12 5.97
C LEU A 71 10.36 -5.75 4.49
N GLU A 72 10.77 -4.54 4.09
CA GLU A 72 10.64 -4.06 2.72
C GLU A 72 11.51 -4.88 1.75
N LEU A 73 12.73 -5.22 2.13
CA LEU A 73 13.62 -6.03 1.30
C LEU A 73 13.06 -7.44 1.05
N TRP A 74 12.50 -8.09 2.06
CA TRP A 74 11.88 -9.42 1.92
C TRP A 74 10.54 -9.39 1.17
N CYS A 75 9.90 -8.22 1.10
CA CYS A 75 8.72 -8.02 0.26
C CYS A 75 9.05 -8.18 -1.23
N LEU A 76 10.19 -7.67 -1.73
CA LEU A 76 10.51 -7.69 -3.17
C LEU A 76 10.55 -9.07 -3.82
N PRO A 77 11.31 -10.07 -3.30
CA PRO A 77 11.31 -11.41 -3.89
C PRO A 77 9.91 -12.02 -3.90
N SER A 78 9.12 -11.76 -2.86
CA SER A 78 7.78 -12.29 -2.72
C SER A 78 6.81 -11.66 -3.74
N MET A 79 6.92 -10.35 -3.99
CA MET A 79 6.18 -9.66 -5.05
C MET A 79 6.60 -10.15 -6.44
N ALA A 80 7.90 -10.38 -6.66
CA ALA A 80 8.41 -10.93 -7.91
C ALA A 80 7.81 -12.32 -8.19
N LEU A 81 7.79 -13.20 -7.17
CA LEU A 81 7.18 -14.53 -7.27
C LEU A 81 5.67 -14.44 -7.56
N GLY A 82 4.95 -13.57 -6.85
CA GLY A 82 3.52 -13.32 -7.10
C GLY A 82 3.25 -12.83 -8.52
N ASN A 83 4.08 -11.92 -9.04
CA ASN A 83 3.94 -11.38 -10.39
C ASN A 83 4.26 -12.42 -11.46
N ILE A 84 5.31 -13.22 -11.27
CA ILE A 84 5.63 -14.34 -12.16
C ILE A 84 4.45 -15.32 -12.18
N TRP A 85 3.88 -15.63 -11.01
CA TRP A 85 2.72 -16.51 -10.90
C TRP A 85 1.49 -15.98 -11.63
N ASP A 86 1.15 -14.69 -11.44
CA ASP A 86 0.00 -14.05 -12.08
C ASP A 86 0.16 -14.01 -13.61
N VAL A 87 1.33 -13.58 -14.11
CA VAL A 87 1.60 -13.52 -15.55
C VAL A 87 1.65 -14.92 -16.16
N TYR A 88 2.25 -15.89 -15.48
CA TYR A 88 2.29 -17.28 -15.92
C TYR A 88 0.88 -17.89 -16.00
N TYR A 89 0.06 -17.68 -14.96
CA TYR A 89 -1.34 -18.08 -14.93
C TYR A 89 -2.13 -17.46 -16.10
N LYS A 90 -2.03 -16.14 -16.28
CA LYS A 90 -2.73 -15.42 -17.35
C LYS A 90 -2.28 -15.93 -18.73
N LYS A 91 -0.98 -16.14 -18.93
CA LYS A 91 -0.43 -16.64 -20.19
C LYS A 91 -0.89 -18.07 -20.50
N ILE A 92 -0.92 -18.98 -19.54
CA ILE A 92 -1.31 -20.37 -19.83
C ILE A 92 -2.79 -20.52 -20.13
N ILE A 93 -3.64 -19.78 -19.42
CA ILE A 93 -5.09 -19.97 -19.50
C ILE A 93 -5.73 -19.12 -20.59
N TYR A 94 -5.20 -17.92 -20.87
CA TYR A 94 -5.75 -17.04 -21.90
C TYR A 94 -5.04 -17.09 -23.26
N VAL A 95 -3.99 -17.92 -23.42
CA VAL A 95 -3.39 -18.16 -24.75
C VAL A 95 -4.43 -18.78 -25.68
N GLY A 96 -4.87 -17.99 -26.65
CA GLY A 96 -5.84 -18.39 -27.68
C GLY A 96 -7.17 -17.63 -27.65
N THR A 97 -7.46 -16.86 -26.60
CA THR A 97 -8.57 -15.89 -26.60
C THR A 97 -8.06 -14.60 -27.23
N GLY A 98 -8.17 -14.52 -28.56
CA GLY A 98 -7.97 -13.27 -29.30
C GLY A 98 -8.76 -12.14 -28.65
N GLY A 99 -8.16 -10.94 -28.71
CA GLY A 99 -8.69 -9.73 -28.08
C GLY A 99 -10.17 -9.48 -28.38
N ASP A 100 -10.76 -8.75 -27.44
CA ASP A 100 -12.10 -8.16 -27.50
C ASP A 100 -13.28 -9.13 -27.30
N PHE A 101 -14.00 -8.91 -26.20
CA PHE A 101 -15.41 -9.29 -25.97
C PHE A 101 -15.80 -10.77 -25.94
N ASN A 102 -14.89 -11.74 -25.76
CA ASN A 102 -15.34 -13.08 -25.37
C ASN A 102 -15.68 -13.09 -23.86
N PRO A 103 -16.96 -13.33 -23.47
CA PRO A 103 -17.32 -13.45 -22.07
C PRO A 103 -16.49 -14.59 -21.45
N PRO A 104 -15.90 -14.37 -20.26
CA PRO A 104 -15.03 -15.37 -19.64
C PRO A 104 -15.77 -16.69 -19.53
N LYS A 105 -15.17 -17.76 -20.07
CA LYS A 105 -15.76 -19.09 -20.01
C LYS A 105 -15.92 -19.48 -18.54
N PRO A 106 -16.93 -20.28 -18.18
CA PRO A 106 -17.09 -20.77 -16.80
C PRO A 106 -15.84 -21.50 -16.29
N GLU A 107 -15.07 -22.14 -17.17
CA GLU A 107 -13.81 -22.83 -16.87
C GLU A 107 -12.68 -21.88 -16.40
N ASP A 108 -12.60 -20.67 -16.97
CA ASP A 108 -11.59 -19.66 -16.63
C ASP A 108 -11.80 -19.13 -15.21
N ARG A 109 -13.06 -19.05 -14.76
CA ARG A 109 -13.44 -18.61 -13.41
C ARG A 109 -13.06 -19.63 -12.36
N THR A 110 -13.28 -20.92 -12.65
CA THR A 110 -12.88 -22.02 -11.76
C THR A 110 -11.37 -22.13 -11.65
N SER A 111 -10.64 -21.86 -12.74
CA SER A 111 -9.18 -21.80 -12.70
C SER A 111 -8.70 -20.62 -11.85
N LYS A 112 -9.28 -19.43 -12.03
CA LYS A 112 -8.95 -18.23 -11.24
C LYS A 112 -9.20 -18.45 -9.75
N PHE A 113 -10.30 -19.14 -9.42
CA PHE A 113 -10.62 -19.51 -8.06
C PHE A 113 -9.53 -20.40 -7.42
N LYS A 114 -9.06 -21.43 -8.13
CA LYS A 114 -8.03 -22.36 -7.61
C LYS A 114 -6.64 -21.73 -7.54
N TRP A 115 -6.23 -20.96 -8.54
CA TRP A 115 -4.85 -20.50 -8.70
C TRP A 115 -4.56 -19.12 -8.10
N ILE A 116 -5.58 -18.28 -7.88
CA ILE A 116 -5.41 -16.92 -7.35
C ILE A 116 -6.16 -16.76 -6.02
N ILE A 117 -7.45 -17.15 -5.98
CA ILE A 117 -8.30 -16.88 -4.81
C ILE A 117 -7.96 -17.78 -3.62
N VAL A 118 -7.77 -19.08 -3.83
CA VAL A 118 -7.38 -20.00 -2.76
C VAL A 118 -6.02 -19.61 -2.15
N PRO A 119 -4.96 -19.33 -2.95
CA PRO A 119 -3.71 -18.79 -2.42
C PRO A 119 -3.88 -17.46 -1.68
N SER A 120 -4.75 -16.56 -2.14
CA SER A 120 -5.05 -15.30 -1.45
C SER A 120 -5.67 -15.52 -0.07
N ILE A 121 -6.64 -16.45 0.04
CA ILE A 121 -7.23 -16.82 1.34
C ILE A 121 -6.15 -17.37 2.28
N ILE A 122 -5.30 -18.28 1.79
CA ILE A 122 -4.21 -18.85 2.58
C ILE A 122 -3.24 -17.76 3.04
N SER A 123 -2.87 -16.84 2.14
CA SER A 123 -1.97 -15.73 2.45
C SER A 123 -2.54 -14.79 3.52
N GLN A 124 -3.84 -14.50 3.48
CA GLN A 124 -4.53 -13.69 4.50
C GLN A 124 -4.51 -14.36 5.89
N TRP A 125 -4.68 -15.69 5.94
CA TRP A 125 -4.56 -16.47 7.19
C TRP A 125 -3.11 -16.60 7.68
N LEU A 126 -2.15 -16.70 6.77
CA LEU A 126 -0.73 -16.68 7.11
C LEU A 126 -0.34 -15.32 7.72
N ASN A 127 -0.87 -14.21 7.20
CA ASN A 127 -0.65 -12.88 7.77
C ASN A 127 -1.20 -12.78 9.20
N PHE A 128 -2.39 -13.35 9.47
CA PHE A 128 -2.90 -13.47 10.84
C PHE A 128 -1.97 -14.31 11.73
N LEU A 129 -1.51 -15.47 11.24
CA LEU A 129 -0.63 -16.36 12.00
C LEU A 129 0.71 -15.69 12.34
N THR A 130 1.27 -14.88 11.43
CA THR A 130 2.51 -14.14 11.70
C THR A 130 2.36 -13.17 12.88
N TYR A 131 1.21 -12.51 13.04
CA TYR A 131 0.97 -11.64 14.21
C TYR A 131 0.86 -12.43 15.51
N VAL A 132 0.23 -13.62 15.47
CA VAL A 132 0.15 -14.51 16.64
C VAL A 132 1.54 -14.99 17.06
N ILE A 133 2.37 -15.40 16.09
CA ILE A 133 3.77 -15.79 16.34
C ILE A 133 4.55 -14.61 16.93
N LEU A 134 4.35 -13.41 16.40
CA LEU A 134 5.01 -12.19 16.89
C LEU A 134 4.63 -11.88 18.33
N LEU A 135 3.36 -12.06 18.72
CA LEU A 135 2.92 -11.95 20.12
C LEU A 135 3.61 -12.98 21.02
N VAL A 136 3.68 -14.24 20.58
CA VAL A 136 4.33 -15.32 21.35
C VAL A 136 5.81 -15.02 21.55
N VAL A 137 6.52 -14.62 20.49
CA VAL A 137 7.95 -14.26 20.58
C VAL A 137 8.15 -13.03 21.46
N TYR A 138 7.24 -12.06 21.41
CA TYR A 138 7.28 -10.88 22.28
C TYR A 138 7.09 -11.24 23.77
N LEU A 139 6.21 -12.21 24.07
CA LEU A 139 5.93 -12.65 25.45
C LEU A 139 6.96 -13.66 26.00
N MET A 140 7.53 -14.54 25.16
CA MET A 140 8.43 -15.64 25.57
C MET A 140 9.90 -15.19 25.83
N GLY A 141 10.15 -13.91 26.06
CA GLY A 141 11.50 -13.34 26.11
C GLY A 141 12.18 -13.26 27.48
N GLY A 142 11.46 -13.41 28.60
CA GLY A 142 12.01 -13.03 29.92
C GLY A 142 12.55 -11.59 29.90
N ASP A 143 13.52 -11.26 30.77
CA ASP A 143 14.05 -9.87 30.87
C ASP A 143 15.02 -9.45 29.76
N TYR A 144 15.53 -10.38 28.96
CA TYR A 144 16.51 -10.09 27.90
C TYR A 144 15.96 -10.19 26.47
N GLY A 145 14.87 -10.92 26.24
CA GLY A 145 14.19 -11.00 24.94
C GLY A 145 15.01 -11.66 23.81
N HIS A 146 14.36 -12.45 22.95
CA HIS A 146 15.02 -13.05 21.79
C HIS A 146 15.00 -12.11 20.57
N LEU A 147 15.88 -11.11 20.57
CA LEU A 147 16.00 -10.11 19.49
C LEU A 147 16.11 -10.75 18.10
N THR A 148 16.95 -11.78 17.96
CA THR A 148 17.19 -12.47 16.69
C THR A 148 15.94 -13.17 16.17
N THR A 149 15.18 -13.83 17.04
CA THR A 149 13.93 -14.49 16.67
C THR A 149 12.87 -13.47 16.26
N PHE A 150 12.81 -12.33 16.97
CA PHE A 150 11.92 -11.23 16.61
C PHE A 150 12.24 -10.67 15.21
N TYR A 151 13.51 -10.49 14.88
CA TYR A 151 13.96 -10.08 13.54
C TYR A 151 13.56 -11.09 12.47
N PHE A 152 13.77 -12.39 12.70
CA PHE A 152 13.41 -13.43 11.72
C PHE A 152 11.90 -13.51 11.47
N VAL A 153 11.07 -13.36 12.51
CA VAL A 153 9.61 -13.33 12.34
C VAL A 153 9.18 -12.15 11.48
N ILE A 154 9.79 -10.97 11.68
CA ILE A 154 9.50 -9.77 10.89
C ILE A 154 9.96 -9.90 9.43
N ALA A 155 11.09 -10.56 9.18
CA ALA A 155 11.54 -10.89 7.83
C ALA A 155 10.56 -11.84 7.12
N ILE A 156 10.11 -12.90 7.81
CA ILE A 156 9.13 -13.85 7.27
C ILE A 156 7.78 -13.18 7.02
N SER A 157 7.33 -12.29 7.91
CA SER A 157 6.09 -11.53 7.68
C SER A 157 6.19 -10.62 6.47
N GLY A 158 7.36 -10.03 6.18
CA GLY A 158 7.61 -9.25 4.96
C GLY A 158 7.42 -10.06 3.68
N PHE A 159 7.83 -11.34 3.68
CA PHE A 159 7.62 -12.26 2.56
C PHE A 159 6.14 -12.64 2.38
N VAL A 160 5.44 -12.96 3.47
CA VAL A 160 3.99 -13.25 3.42
C VAL A 160 3.21 -12.03 2.92
N PHE A 161 3.61 -10.85 3.38
CA PHE A 161 3.02 -9.57 3.01
C PHE A 161 3.09 -9.28 1.51
N GLY A 162 4.26 -9.43 0.87
CA GLY A 162 4.39 -9.08 -0.55
C GLY A 162 3.66 -10.05 -1.49
N ILE A 163 3.59 -11.35 -1.15
CA ILE A 163 2.71 -12.29 -1.88
C ILE A 163 1.25 -11.90 -1.71
N ASN A 164 0.82 -11.54 -0.49
CA ASN A 164 -0.56 -11.16 -0.25
C ASN A 164 -0.96 -9.94 -1.08
N MET A 165 -0.10 -8.91 -1.10
CA MET A 165 -0.35 -7.69 -1.87
C MET A 165 -0.56 -7.98 -3.36
N VAL A 166 0.29 -8.79 -3.97
CA VAL A 166 0.14 -9.13 -5.40
C VAL A 166 -1.15 -9.92 -5.65
N LEU A 167 -1.42 -10.94 -4.84
CA LEU A 167 -2.62 -11.76 -5.00
C LEU A 167 -3.91 -10.94 -4.83
N LEU A 168 -3.96 -10.02 -3.86
CA LEU A 168 -5.09 -9.12 -3.63
C LEU A 168 -5.41 -8.26 -4.86
N TYR A 169 -4.38 -7.70 -5.49
CA TYR A 169 -4.52 -6.91 -6.72
C TYR A 169 -4.92 -7.78 -7.93
N SER A 170 -4.47 -9.04 -7.99
CA SER A 170 -4.84 -10.01 -9.03
C SER A 170 -6.29 -10.50 -8.96
N VAL A 171 -6.92 -10.46 -7.78
CA VAL A 171 -8.26 -11.04 -7.57
C VAL A 171 -9.32 -10.24 -8.33
N ASP A 172 -9.41 -8.93 -8.12
CA ASP A 172 -10.36 -8.07 -8.81
C ASP A 172 -9.86 -6.63 -8.81
N PHE A 173 -9.80 -6.05 -10.00
CA PHE A 173 -9.26 -4.73 -10.21
C PHE A 173 -10.27 -3.61 -9.92
N TYR A 174 -11.57 -3.92 -9.94
CA TYR A 174 -12.63 -2.94 -9.67
C TYR A 174 -12.57 -2.39 -8.24
N TYR A 175 -12.03 -3.17 -7.31
CA TYR A 175 -11.95 -2.83 -5.90
C TYR A 175 -10.59 -2.26 -5.48
N ILE A 176 -9.61 -2.13 -6.39
CA ILE A 176 -8.30 -1.53 -6.09
C ILE A 176 -8.42 -0.12 -5.51
N PRO A 177 -9.28 0.80 -6.02
CA PRO A 177 -9.41 2.12 -5.39
C PRO A 177 -9.88 2.04 -3.93
N VAL A 178 -10.79 1.10 -3.63
CA VAL A 178 -11.34 0.88 -2.28
C VAL A 178 -10.29 0.26 -1.37
N TYR A 179 -9.45 -0.62 -1.91
CA TYR A 179 -8.30 -1.18 -1.22
C TYR A 179 -7.30 -0.11 -0.77
N ILE A 180 -6.93 0.79 -1.69
CA ILE A 180 -5.99 1.89 -1.43
C ILE A 180 -6.53 2.85 -0.37
N VAL A 181 -7.85 3.04 -0.29
CA VAL A 181 -8.48 3.76 0.83
C VAL A 181 -8.25 3.04 2.16
N GLY A 182 -8.40 1.72 2.20
CA GLY A 182 -8.11 0.91 3.38
C GLY A 182 -6.65 1.06 3.83
N GLU A 183 -5.72 0.95 2.89
CA GLU A 183 -4.27 1.10 3.11
C GLU A 183 -3.94 2.48 3.70
N ASN A 184 -4.41 3.57 3.07
CA ASN A 184 -4.07 4.94 3.48
C ASN A 184 -4.86 5.47 4.68
N SER A 185 -5.96 4.82 5.08
CA SER A 185 -6.74 5.16 6.29
C SER A 185 -6.20 4.54 7.56
N PHE A 186 -5.36 3.52 7.42
CA PHE A 186 -4.76 2.82 8.54
C PHE A 186 -3.98 3.74 9.50
N PRO A 187 -3.15 4.71 9.04
CA PRO A 187 -2.36 5.53 9.94
C PRO A 187 -3.19 6.43 10.88
N ALA A 188 -4.34 6.93 10.42
CA ALA A 188 -5.26 7.69 11.27
C ALA A 188 -5.96 6.80 12.30
N LEU A 189 -6.43 5.62 11.89
CA LEU A 189 -7.05 4.65 12.80
C LEU A 189 -6.11 4.30 13.95
N THR A 190 -4.86 4.04 13.62
CA THR A 190 -3.89 3.60 14.64
C THR A 190 -3.40 4.76 15.52
N SER A 191 -3.37 6.00 15.01
CA SER A 191 -3.17 7.18 15.86
C SER A 191 -4.31 7.37 16.85
N PHE A 192 -5.55 7.11 16.42
CA PHE A 192 -6.71 7.09 17.31
C PHE A 192 -6.59 5.99 18.38
N ILE A 193 -6.12 4.80 18.02
CA ILE A 193 -5.90 3.70 18.98
C ILE A 193 -4.84 4.08 20.02
N HIS A 194 -3.69 4.64 19.63
CA HIS A 194 -2.69 5.09 20.60
C HIS A 194 -3.21 6.20 21.51
N TYR A 195 -4.01 7.13 20.97
CA TYR A 195 -4.64 8.17 21.77
C TYR A 195 -5.52 7.55 22.87
N VAL A 196 -6.37 6.58 22.51
CA VAL A 196 -7.22 5.85 23.47
C VAL A 196 -6.38 5.03 24.46
N SER A 197 -5.37 4.30 24.01
CA SER A 197 -4.48 3.50 24.86
C SER A 197 -3.74 4.37 25.88
N THR A 198 -3.29 5.56 25.47
CA THR A 198 -2.60 6.51 26.35
C THR A 198 -3.54 7.12 27.38
N LEU A 199 -4.80 7.38 27.03
CA LEU A 199 -5.80 7.85 28.00
C LEU A 199 -6.08 6.82 29.10
N ILE A 200 -6.14 5.54 28.74
CA ILE A 200 -6.47 4.45 29.69
C ILE A 200 -5.26 4.08 30.55
N PHE A 201 -4.05 4.06 29.98
CA PHE A 201 -2.85 3.52 30.62
C PHE A 201 -1.71 4.53 30.82
N GLY A 202 -1.98 5.83 30.64
CA GLY A 202 -0.97 6.90 30.72
C GLY A 202 -0.42 7.16 32.12
N ASN A 203 -0.97 6.54 33.18
CA ASN A 203 -0.44 6.72 34.53
C ASN A 203 0.81 5.85 34.78
N ARG A 204 1.98 6.41 34.42
CA ARG A 204 3.32 5.80 34.58
C ARG A 204 3.67 5.34 36.00
N ARG A 205 2.94 5.80 37.03
CA ARG A 205 3.18 5.40 38.43
C ARG A 205 2.61 4.02 38.81
N LYS A 206 1.67 3.49 38.03
CA LYS A 206 0.96 2.23 38.35
C LYS A 206 1.18 1.13 37.31
N TRP A 207 1.59 1.48 36.09
CA TRP A 207 1.77 0.54 34.98
C TRP A 207 3.10 0.77 34.27
N ASN A 208 3.70 -0.31 33.77
CA ASN A 208 4.75 -0.24 32.75
C ASN A 208 4.09 0.13 31.40
N SER A 209 3.74 1.41 31.25
CA SER A 209 2.98 1.93 30.10
C SER A 209 3.61 1.58 28.76
N ASP A 210 4.94 1.53 28.71
CA ASP A 210 5.72 1.28 27.49
C ASP A 210 5.61 -0.18 26.99
N PHE A 211 5.60 -1.17 27.91
CA PHE A 211 5.38 -2.59 27.57
C PHE A 211 3.93 -2.86 27.17
N LEU A 212 2.99 -2.23 27.87
CA LEU A 212 1.57 -2.44 27.65
C LEU A 212 1.12 -1.88 26.30
N LEU A 213 1.68 -0.73 25.87
CA LEU A 213 1.33 -0.08 24.61
C LEU A 213 1.67 -0.96 23.40
N VAL A 214 2.85 -1.59 23.37
CA VAL A 214 3.24 -2.55 22.32
C VAL A 214 2.35 -3.79 22.34
N GLY A 215 2.07 -4.34 23.53
CA GLY A 215 1.18 -5.48 23.66
C GLY A 215 -0.21 -5.19 23.10
N ILE A 216 -0.75 -4.00 23.36
CA ILE A 216 -2.05 -3.56 22.82
C ILE A 216 -2.00 -3.44 21.30
N ASP A 217 -0.94 -2.86 20.72
CA ASP A 217 -0.82 -2.75 19.27
C ASP A 217 -0.79 -4.12 18.58
N ILE A 218 -0.04 -5.08 19.12
CA ILE A 218 0.01 -6.44 18.59
C ILE A 218 -1.37 -7.11 18.70
N VAL A 219 -2.06 -6.97 19.83
CA VAL A 219 -3.41 -7.56 20.01
C VAL A 219 -4.43 -6.94 19.04
N VAL A 220 -4.39 -5.62 18.86
CA VAL A 220 -5.23 -4.92 17.89
C VAL A 220 -4.93 -5.41 16.47
N ALA A 221 -3.65 -5.59 16.12
CA ALA A 221 -3.24 -6.13 14.82
C ALA A 221 -3.80 -7.54 14.58
N ILE A 222 -3.78 -8.40 15.61
CA ILE A 222 -4.36 -9.74 15.57
C ILE A 222 -5.87 -9.67 15.32
N ILE A 223 -6.59 -8.80 16.03
CA ILE A 223 -8.05 -8.66 15.86
C ILE A 223 -8.39 -8.20 14.44
N ILE A 224 -7.71 -7.15 13.95
CA ILE A 224 -7.98 -6.60 12.62
C ILE A 224 -7.64 -7.62 11.53
N SER A 225 -6.48 -8.26 11.61
CA SER A 225 -6.07 -9.28 10.62
C SER A 225 -6.97 -10.52 10.65
N PHE A 226 -7.46 -10.92 11.82
CA PHE A 226 -8.43 -12.01 11.96
C PHE A 226 -9.77 -11.68 11.28
N VAL A 227 -10.33 -10.49 11.55
CA VAL A 227 -11.57 -10.04 10.93
C VAL A 227 -11.40 -9.92 9.42
N ALA A 228 -10.26 -9.38 8.95
CA ALA A 228 -9.95 -9.32 7.52
C ALA A 228 -9.89 -10.72 6.89
N ALA A 229 -9.19 -11.68 7.50
CA ALA A 229 -9.11 -13.06 7.02
C ALA A 229 -10.47 -13.77 6.99
N MET A 230 -11.30 -13.54 8.01
CA MET A 230 -12.66 -14.07 8.06
C MET A 230 -13.53 -13.49 6.94
N VAL A 231 -13.60 -12.16 6.81
CA VAL A 231 -14.44 -11.50 5.80
C VAL A 231 -13.98 -11.88 4.39
N TRP A 232 -12.67 -11.99 4.16
CA TRP A 232 -12.11 -12.45 2.89
C TRP A 232 -12.50 -13.89 2.57
N SER A 233 -12.38 -14.80 3.55
CA SER A 233 -12.76 -16.22 3.42
C SER A 233 -14.27 -16.39 3.21
N ILE A 234 -15.09 -15.56 3.85
CA ILE A 234 -16.55 -15.58 3.71
C ILE A 234 -16.94 -15.05 2.32
N GLY A 235 -16.38 -13.91 1.92
CA GLY A 235 -16.66 -13.27 0.62
C GLY A 235 -16.30 -14.15 -0.56
N TYR A 236 -15.09 -14.72 -0.55
CA TYR A 236 -14.60 -15.52 -1.67
C TYR A 236 -14.76 -17.03 -1.50
N GLY A 237 -14.87 -17.56 -0.29
CA GLY A 237 -15.01 -19.00 -0.06
C GLY A 237 -16.46 -19.45 0.10
N HIS A 238 -17.23 -18.81 1.00
CA HIS A 238 -18.60 -19.24 1.31
C HIS A 238 -19.64 -18.67 0.34
N PHE A 239 -19.48 -17.41 -0.08
CA PHE A 239 -20.39 -16.73 -1.02
C PHE A 239 -19.89 -16.72 -2.46
N ALA A 240 -18.87 -17.52 -2.78
CA ALA A 240 -18.21 -17.56 -4.09
C ALA A 240 -19.17 -17.75 -5.27
N GLY A 241 -20.26 -18.51 -5.08
CA GLY A 241 -21.19 -18.94 -6.12
C GLY A 241 -22.07 -20.11 -5.69
N ASN A 242 -22.85 -20.73 -6.58
CA ASN A 242 -23.65 -21.93 -6.24
C ASN A 242 -22.97 -23.25 -6.62
N ASN A 243 -22.11 -23.27 -7.65
CA ASN A 243 -21.44 -24.48 -8.12
C ASN A 243 -20.06 -24.19 -8.77
N ILE A 244 -19.00 -24.77 -8.19
CA ILE A 244 -17.61 -24.67 -8.70
C ILE A 244 -17.46 -25.41 -10.03
N SER A 245 -18.24 -26.47 -10.24
CA SER A 245 -18.17 -27.32 -11.44
C SER A 245 -18.86 -26.71 -12.67
N THR A 246 -19.77 -25.76 -12.49
CA THR A 246 -20.48 -25.07 -13.58
C THR A 246 -19.94 -23.65 -13.84
N GLY A 247 -18.95 -23.19 -13.07
CA GLY A 247 -18.35 -21.85 -13.21
C GLY A 247 -19.28 -20.69 -12.85
N ASP A 248 -20.40 -20.95 -12.16
CA ASP A 248 -21.31 -19.91 -11.64
C ASP A 248 -20.74 -19.34 -10.32
N LEU A 249 -19.60 -18.67 -10.46
CA LEU A 249 -18.90 -17.97 -9.38
C LEU A 249 -19.23 -16.47 -9.47
N LYS A 250 -20.29 -16.04 -8.79
CA LYS A 250 -20.81 -14.66 -8.86
C LYS A 250 -19.82 -13.62 -8.34
N HIS A 251 -18.91 -13.99 -7.45
CA HIS A 251 -17.90 -13.09 -6.88
C HIS A 251 -16.53 -13.20 -7.59
N VAL A 252 -16.41 -14.01 -8.64
CA VAL A 252 -15.13 -14.22 -9.34
C VAL A 252 -15.26 -13.72 -10.77
N HIS A 253 -14.68 -12.56 -11.03
CA HIS A 253 -14.59 -12.06 -12.39
C HIS A 253 -13.28 -12.54 -13.05
N ALA A 254 -13.39 -13.27 -14.16
CA ALA A 254 -12.26 -13.64 -15.01
C ALA A 254 -12.11 -12.60 -16.12
N PHE A 255 -10.90 -12.08 -16.30
CA PHE A 255 -10.58 -11.05 -17.29
C PHE A 255 -9.77 -11.67 -18.43
N GLY A 256 -10.09 -11.34 -19.67
CA GLY A 256 -9.23 -11.72 -20.81
C GLY A 256 -7.88 -10.99 -20.74
N PHE A 257 -6.81 -11.65 -21.20
CA PHE A 257 -5.46 -11.09 -21.23
C PHE A 257 -5.07 -10.69 -22.65
N SER A 258 -4.98 -9.40 -22.95
CA SER A 258 -4.55 -8.93 -24.28
C SER A 258 -3.05 -8.70 -24.38
N GLY A 259 -2.38 -8.39 -23.25
CA GLY A 259 -0.94 -8.12 -23.19
C GLY A 259 -0.48 -6.93 -24.03
N SER A 260 -1.39 -6.10 -24.56
CA SER A 260 -1.07 -4.96 -25.42
C SER A 260 -0.68 -3.74 -24.60
N LEU A 261 0.50 -3.18 -24.88
CA LEU A 261 0.97 -1.92 -24.29
C LEU A 261 0.27 -0.76 -25.00
N ASN A 262 -0.81 -0.24 -24.40
CA ASN A 262 -1.52 0.90 -24.97
C ASN A 262 -0.83 2.22 -24.59
N PRO A 263 -0.63 3.14 -25.54
CA PRO A 263 0.01 4.44 -25.26
C PRO A 263 -0.68 5.22 -24.15
N GLU A 264 -2.00 5.08 -24.03
CA GLU A 264 -2.84 5.75 -23.03
C GLU A 264 -2.60 5.26 -21.60
N ALA A 265 -2.06 4.05 -21.42
CA ALA A 265 -1.67 3.53 -20.12
C ALA A 265 -0.28 4.02 -19.66
N THR A 266 0.48 4.71 -20.52
CA THR A 266 1.85 5.14 -20.22
C THR A 266 1.91 6.21 -19.13
N SER A 267 0.98 7.17 -19.16
CA SER A 267 0.88 8.23 -18.14
C SER A 267 0.58 7.66 -16.74
N PRO A 268 -0.50 6.87 -16.52
CA PRO A 268 -0.76 6.31 -15.20
C PRO A 268 0.31 5.32 -14.74
N PHE A 269 0.96 4.60 -15.66
CA PHE A 269 2.14 3.77 -15.36
C PHE A 269 3.27 4.62 -14.74
N LEU A 270 3.58 5.75 -15.36
CA LEU A 270 4.66 6.63 -14.91
C LEU A 270 4.31 7.34 -13.60
N MET A 271 3.03 7.68 -13.39
CA MET A 271 2.53 8.19 -12.10
C MET A 271 2.76 7.19 -10.96
N ILE A 272 2.51 5.89 -11.16
CA ILE A 272 2.78 4.86 -10.14
C ILE A 272 4.29 4.76 -9.88
N VAL A 273 5.13 4.70 -10.92
CA VAL A 273 6.58 4.54 -10.76
C VAL A 273 7.21 5.74 -10.06
N VAL A 274 6.90 6.98 -10.48
CA VAL A 274 7.42 8.20 -9.86
C VAL A 274 6.78 8.46 -8.50
N GLY A 275 5.48 8.14 -8.38
CA GLY A 275 4.74 8.15 -7.12
C GLY A 275 5.43 7.26 -6.10
N MET A 276 5.43 5.96 -6.29
CA MET A 276 5.98 4.99 -5.35
C MET A 276 7.50 5.12 -5.18
N GLY A 277 8.26 5.26 -6.26
CA GLY A 277 9.72 5.19 -6.22
C GLY A 277 10.40 6.38 -5.54
N LEU A 278 9.98 7.60 -5.88
CA LEU A 278 10.72 8.81 -5.49
C LEU A 278 10.46 9.24 -4.03
N VAL A 279 9.38 8.79 -3.39
CA VAL A 279 9.06 9.28 -2.03
C VAL A 279 10.16 8.93 -1.03
N TYR A 280 10.70 7.71 -1.11
CA TYR A 280 11.69 7.17 -0.16
C TYR A 280 13.12 7.70 -0.35
N SER A 281 13.43 8.35 -1.47
CA SER A 281 14.73 9.02 -1.63
C SER A 281 14.86 10.26 -0.74
N ILE A 282 13.73 10.86 -0.36
CA ILE A 282 13.67 12.15 0.35
C ILE A 282 13.01 12.01 1.71
N TYR A 283 11.94 11.22 1.81
CA TYR A 283 11.21 11.01 3.05
C TYR A 283 11.24 9.52 3.41
N PRO A 284 11.70 9.10 4.60
CA PRO A 284 12.01 9.89 5.80
C PRO A 284 13.49 10.26 5.94
N GLY A 285 14.33 10.06 4.92
CA GLY A 285 15.78 10.25 5.06
C GLY A 285 16.23 11.71 5.16
N ILE A 286 15.77 12.56 4.24
CA ILE A 286 16.25 13.94 4.03
C ILE A 286 15.32 14.97 4.68
N ALA A 287 14.00 14.82 4.49
CA ALA A 287 13.03 15.82 4.89
C ALA A 287 12.81 15.91 6.42
N PRO A 288 12.83 14.81 7.21
CA PRO A 288 12.94 14.87 8.65
C PRO A 288 14.42 14.91 9.10
N GLY A 289 14.82 15.97 9.80
CA GLY A 289 16.05 15.98 10.59
C GLY A 289 17.27 16.64 9.92
N MET A 290 17.31 16.77 8.58
CA MET A 290 18.36 17.53 7.89
C MET A 290 17.87 18.90 7.41
N ILE A 291 16.67 18.96 6.84
CA ILE A 291 16.08 20.22 6.34
C ILE A 291 15.09 20.80 7.36
N VAL A 292 14.24 19.95 7.96
CA VAL A 292 13.30 20.33 9.02
C VAL A 292 13.92 20.07 10.40
N PRO A 293 13.87 21.03 11.34
CA PRO A 293 14.33 20.81 12.72
C PRO A 293 13.46 19.78 13.46
N PHE A 294 14.10 18.97 14.32
CA PHE A 294 13.49 17.80 14.97
C PHE A 294 12.15 18.06 15.68
N TYR A 295 11.97 19.21 16.33
CA TYR A 295 10.74 19.51 17.07
C TYR A 295 9.50 19.76 16.17
N LEU A 296 9.67 19.94 14.85
CA LEU A 296 8.56 20.02 13.89
C LEU A 296 8.25 18.68 13.23
N ILE A 297 9.13 17.68 13.29
CA ILE A 297 8.94 16.39 12.61
C ILE A 297 7.64 15.74 13.08
N ASP A 298 7.45 15.65 14.40
CA ASP A 298 6.23 15.06 15.00
C ASP A 298 4.95 15.76 14.52
N LYS A 299 4.99 17.10 14.34
CA LYS A 299 3.83 17.85 13.85
C LYS A 299 3.56 17.58 12.38
N ILE A 300 4.60 17.44 11.56
CA ILE A 300 4.48 17.11 10.14
C ILE A 300 3.89 15.72 9.99
N GLU A 301 4.42 14.74 10.73
CA GLU A 301 3.90 13.38 10.73
C GLU A 301 2.41 13.36 11.10
N MET A 302 2.00 14.07 12.15
CA MET A 302 0.58 14.17 12.54
C MET A 302 -0.31 14.76 11.46
N VAL A 303 0.16 15.78 10.74
CA VAL A 303 -0.60 16.36 9.62
C VAL A 303 -0.68 15.38 8.45
N LEU A 304 0.42 14.72 8.10
CA LEU A 304 0.47 13.73 7.02
C LEU A 304 -0.47 12.56 7.32
N LEU A 305 -0.45 12.01 8.54
CA LEU A 305 -1.30 10.91 8.97
C LEU A 305 -2.81 11.15 8.74
N ILE A 306 -3.25 12.41 8.78
CA ILE A 306 -4.64 12.82 8.51
C ILE A 306 -4.83 13.14 7.02
N ALA A 307 -3.85 13.82 6.40
CA ALA A 307 -3.96 14.32 5.05
C ALA A 307 -3.91 13.20 3.97
N THR A 308 -3.21 12.09 4.23
CA THR A 308 -3.06 10.97 3.29
C THR A 308 -4.38 10.28 2.93
N ILE A 309 -5.41 10.42 3.76
CA ILE A 309 -6.71 9.77 3.55
C ILE A 309 -7.50 10.44 2.42
N PHE A 310 -7.35 11.75 2.25
CA PHE A 310 -8.22 12.50 1.35
C PHE A 310 -8.08 12.09 -0.12
N PRO A 311 -6.88 11.97 -0.72
CA PRO A 311 -6.78 11.66 -2.15
C PRO A 311 -7.41 10.31 -2.52
N PRO A 312 -7.10 9.19 -1.83
CA PRO A 312 -7.75 7.90 -2.09
C PRO A 312 -9.26 7.92 -1.88
N VAL A 313 -9.75 8.57 -0.81
CA VAL A 313 -11.18 8.62 -0.51
C VAL A 313 -11.94 9.42 -1.55
N ILE A 314 -11.39 10.53 -2.04
CA ILE A 314 -11.98 11.32 -3.12
C ILE A 314 -12.09 10.46 -4.38
N VAL A 315 -11.03 9.73 -4.75
CA VAL A 315 -11.04 8.87 -5.94
C VAL A 315 -12.04 7.72 -5.81
N ALA A 316 -12.11 7.06 -4.65
CA ALA A 316 -13.09 6.02 -4.39
C ALA A 316 -14.53 6.56 -4.38
N ALA A 317 -14.75 7.76 -3.83
CA ALA A 317 -16.05 8.43 -3.82
C ALA A 317 -16.49 8.84 -5.23
N LEU A 318 -15.57 9.35 -6.05
CA LEU A 318 -15.82 9.65 -7.47
C LEU A 318 -16.21 8.37 -8.21
N ARG A 319 -15.48 7.26 -8.01
CA ARG A 319 -15.82 5.97 -8.62
C ARG A 319 -17.20 5.48 -8.19
N ARG A 320 -17.58 5.64 -6.92
CA ARG A 320 -18.87 5.19 -6.40
C ARG A 320 -20.04 6.07 -6.86
N SER A 321 -19.82 7.37 -6.97
CA SER A 321 -20.87 8.33 -7.36
C SER A 321 -21.21 8.24 -8.85
N PHE A 322 -20.25 7.82 -9.67
CA PHE A 322 -20.40 7.65 -11.11
C PHE A 322 -20.31 6.15 -11.45
N SER A 323 -21.45 5.46 -11.31
CA SER A 323 -21.58 3.99 -11.47
C SER A 323 -21.21 3.51 -12.88
N THR A 324 -21.42 4.33 -13.91
CA THR A 324 -21.15 3.99 -15.31
C THR A 324 -19.64 3.78 -15.55
N TRP A 325 -19.29 2.58 -16.03
CA TRP A 325 -17.91 2.22 -16.36
C TRP A 325 -17.40 3.10 -17.51
N GLY A 326 -16.27 3.80 -17.29
CA GLY A 326 -15.69 4.67 -18.29
C GLY A 326 -16.15 6.13 -18.24
N ASP A 327 -17.00 6.52 -17.28
CA ASP A 327 -17.42 7.92 -17.12
C ASP A 327 -16.18 8.83 -16.92
N ILE A 328 -16.09 9.90 -17.72
CA ILE A 328 -14.99 10.88 -17.75
C ILE A 328 -14.64 11.37 -16.34
N ARG A 329 -15.64 11.47 -15.45
CA ARG A 329 -15.47 12.00 -14.09
C ARG A 329 -14.80 11.02 -13.13
N SER A 330 -14.60 9.78 -13.55
CA SER A 330 -13.84 8.77 -12.82
C SER A 330 -12.45 8.59 -13.46
N PRO A 331 -11.38 8.40 -12.66
CA PRO A 331 -10.04 8.18 -13.20
C PRO A 331 -9.92 6.82 -13.93
N MET A 332 -10.94 5.97 -13.84
CA MET A 332 -11.06 4.72 -14.60
C MET A 332 -11.56 4.92 -16.05
N CYS A 333 -11.77 6.16 -16.50
CA CYS A 333 -12.09 6.43 -17.90
C CYS A 333 -10.91 6.18 -18.83
N LYS A 334 -11.16 6.23 -20.14
CA LYS A 334 -10.11 6.20 -21.15
C LYS A 334 -9.43 7.58 -21.18
N TRP A 335 -8.11 7.63 -21.06
CA TRP A 335 -7.33 8.88 -21.02
C TRP A 335 -7.00 9.35 -22.44
N ALA A 336 -8.04 9.42 -23.29
CA ALA A 336 -7.92 9.83 -24.67
C ALA A 336 -9.19 10.51 -25.18
N SER A 337 -9.15 10.92 -26.45
CA SER A 337 -10.34 11.31 -27.20
C SER A 337 -11.26 10.11 -27.32
N ASP A 338 -12.44 10.18 -26.71
CA ASP A 338 -13.43 9.11 -26.77
C ASP A 338 -14.09 9.07 -28.16
N SER A 339 -14.20 7.87 -28.74
CA SER A 339 -14.93 7.60 -29.99
C SER A 339 -16.39 7.22 -29.74
N LEU A 340 -16.81 7.05 -28.47
CA LEU A 340 -18.16 6.63 -28.07
C LEU A 340 -19.08 7.80 -27.68
N GLY A 341 -18.63 9.04 -27.82
CA GLY A 341 -19.46 10.23 -27.60
C GLY A 341 -19.76 10.54 -26.13
N GLN A 342 -19.08 9.90 -25.17
CA GLN A 342 -19.25 10.19 -23.75
C GLN A 342 -18.36 11.34 -23.27
N GLY A 343 -17.36 11.75 -24.06
CA GLY A 343 -16.50 12.93 -23.91
C GLY A 343 -15.06 12.58 -23.54
N SER A 344 -14.12 13.54 -23.63
CA SER A 344 -12.69 13.24 -23.58
C SER A 344 -12.13 13.19 -22.14
N GLY A 345 -11.51 12.07 -21.77
CA GLY A 345 -10.80 11.88 -20.50
C GLY A 345 -9.43 12.57 -20.41
N ILE A 346 -9.08 13.45 -21.36
CA ILE A 346 -7.78 14.15 -21.40
C ILE A 346 -7.53 14.98 -20.13
N PHE A 347 -8.58 15.40 -19.41
CA PHE A 347 -8.44 16.14 -18.15
C PHE A 347 -7.51 15.45 -17.14
N TRP A 348 -7.47 14.12 -17.10
CA TRP A 348 -6.64 13.38 -16.15
C TRP A 348 -5.13 13.54 -16.40
N HIS A 349 -4.72 13.86 -17.63
CA HIS A 349 -3.33 14.23 -17.94
C HIS A 349 -2.89 15.53 -17.24
N ALA A 350 -3.81 16.38 -16.76
CA ALA A 350 -3.43 17.54 -15.96
C ALA A 350 -2.69 17.12 -14.67
N PHE A 351 -2.96 15.93 -14.14
CA PHE A 351 -2.27 15.41 -12.97
C PHE A 351 -0.85 14.90 -13.26
N ASP A 352 -0.44 14.77 -14.53
CA ASP A 352 0.96 14.55 -14.90
C ASP A 352 1.84 15.74 -14.44
N LEU A 353 1.26 16.94 -14.26
CA LEU A 353 1.97 18.08 -13.69
C LEU A 353 2.45 17.82 -12.26
N LEU A 354 1.71 17.05 -11.45
CA LEU A 354 2.10 16.73 -10.07
C LEU A 354 3.40 15.92 -10.03
N MET A 355 3.63 15.08 -11.02
CA MET A 355 4.85 14.30 -11.18
C MET A 355 6.05 15.22 -11.47
N VAL A 356 5.88 16.20 -12.37
CA VAL A 356 6.92 17.21 -12.67
C VAL A 356 7.24 18.03 -11.41
N ILE A 357 6.21 18.47 -10.68
CA ILE A 357 6.36 19.19 -9.42
C ILE A 357 7.13 18.34 -8.40
N LYS A 358 6.81 17.05 -8.28
CA LYS A 358 7.48 16.14 -7.34
C LYS A 358 8.97 15.97 -7.67
N ILE A 359 9.32 15.79 -8.95
CA ILE A 359 10.71 15.67 -9.40
C ILE A 359 11.47 16.99 -9.17
N PHE A 360 10.82 18.13 -9.42
CA PHE A 360 11.43 19.44 -9.19
C PHE A 360 11.68 19.70 -7.70
N LEU A 361 10.72 19.37 -6.83
CA LEU A 361 10.89 19.44 -5.38
C LEU A 361 12.03 18.55 -4.90
N ALA A 362 12.15 17.35 -5.47
CA ALA A 362 13.25 16.45 -5.18
C ALA A 362 14.62 17.03 -5.52
N ALA A 363 14.74 17.62 -6.71
CA ALA A 363 15.95 18.30 -7.14
C ALA A 363 16.28 19.48 -6.22
N ILE A 364 15.28 20.26 -5.81
CA ILE A 364 15.45 21.37 -4.86
C ILE A 364 15.97 20.86 -3.51
N PHE A 365 15.40 19.78 -2.96
CA PHE A 365 15.85 19.26 -1.67
C PHE A 365 17.30 18.78 -1.71
N ILE A 366 17.70 18.07 -2.77
CA ILE A 366 19.09 17.64 -2.96
C ILE A 366 20.02 18.84 -3.17
N TYR A 367 19.57 19.85 -3.92
CA TYR A 367 20.34 21.08 -4.15
C TYR A 367 20.56 21.86 -2.84
N CYS A 368 19.54 21.99 -2.00
CA CYS A 368 19.63 22.68 -0.72
C CYS A 368 20.67 22.05 0.21
N LEU A 369 20.80 20.72 0.19
CA LEU A 369 21.79 19.99 0.99
C LEU A 369 23.23 20.22 0.52
N HIS A 370 23.47 20.28 -0.80
CA HIS A 370 24.82 20.49 -1.35
C HIS A 370 25.27 21.94 -1.33
N TYR A 371 24.36 22.90 -1.56
CA TYR A 371 24.66 24.33 -1.64
C TYR A 371 23.98 25.09 -0.50
N ARG A 372 24.44 24.84 0.73
CA ARG A 372 23.88 25.43 1.95
C ARG A 372 23.95 26.97 1.98
N GLU A 373 24.97 27.54 1.36
CA GLU A 373 25.18 29.00 1.26
C GLU A 373 24.38 29.67 0.14
N SER A 374 23.59 28.91 -0.64
CA SER A 374 22.76 29.50 -1.70
C SER A 374 21.55 30.21 -1.11
N ALA A 375 21.10 31.31 -1.75
CA ALA A 375 19.90 32.05 -1.33
C ALA A 375 18.64 31.16 -1.26
N ILE A 376 18.56 30.14 -2.12
CA ILE A 376 17.47 29.15 -2.14
C ILE A 376 17.54 28.26 -0.89
N SER A 377 18.75 27.78 -0.53
CA SER A 377 18.95 26.96 0.66
C SER A 377 18.71 27.73 1.94
N HIS A 378 19.15 28.99 2.05
CA HIS A 378 18.83 29.85 3.22
C HIS A 378 17.33 30.16 3.39
N SER A 379 16.55 30.12 2.32
CA SER A 379 15.10 30.31 2.36
C SER A 379 14.37 29.05 2.84
N ILE A 380 14.98 27.88 2.70
CA ILE A 380 14.35 26.57 2.96
C ILE A 380 14.90 25.96 4.25
N ILE A 381 16.23 25.86 4.39
CA ILE A 381 16.93 25.36 5.56
C ILE A 381 16.81 26.39 6.69
N ASN A 382 16.50 25.91 7.90
CA ASN A 382 16.27 26.71 9.11
C ASN A 382 15.01 27.60 9.11
N GLN A 383 14.21 27.60 8.03
CA GLN A 383 12.88 28.21 8.04
C GLN A 383 11.79 27.15 8.22
N PRO A 384 11.27 26.97 9.45
CA PRO A 384 10.39 25.84 9.77
C PRO A 384 9.08 25.85 8.97
N LYS A 385 8.57 27.02 8.60
CA LYS A 385 7.31 27.15 7.85
C LYS A 385 7.45 26.68 6.39
N MET A 386 8.50 27.13 5.71
CA MET A 386 8.70 26.85 4.29
C MET A 386 9.07 25.38 4.06
N SER A 387 10.02 24.86 4.84
CA SER A 387 10.42 23.46 4.73
C SER A 387 9.26 22.50 5.02
N THR A 388 8.47 22.78 6.06
CA THR A 388 7.29 21.97 6.39
C THR A 388 6.29 21.95 5.24
N PHE A 389 5.99 23.13 4.67
CA PHE A 389 5.05 23.24 3.55
C PHE A 389 5.51 22.47 2.31
N LEU A 390 6.79 22.58 1.94
CA LEU A 390 7.38 21.85 0.81
C LEU A 390 7.34 20.33 1.03
N SER A 391 7.65 19.85 2.24
CA SER A 391 7.59 18.42 2.58
C SER A 391 6.16 17.88 2.53
N ILE A 392 5.18 18.65 3.01
CA ILE A 392 3.75 18.28 2.91
C ILE A 392 3.33 18.21 1.44
N ILE A 393 3.66 19.21 0.61
CA ILE A 393 3.34 19.17 -0.83
C ILE A 393 3.97 17.94 -1.49
N PHE A 394 5.25 17.69 -1.24
CA PHE A 394 5.96 16.56 -1.82
C PHE A 394 5.28 15.22 -1.50
N TYR A 395 4.86 15.04 -0.25
CA TYR A 395 4.15 13.83 0.19
C TYR A 395 2.73 13.77 -0.37
N MET A 396 2.00 14.89 -0.40
CA MET A 396 0.66 14.93 -1.00
C MET A 396 0.69 14.65 -2.51
N CYS A 397 1.72 15.11 -3.23
CA CYS A 397 1.94 14.74 -4.62
C CYS A 397 2.11 13.23 -4.77
N HIS A 398 2.87 12.59 -3.87
CA HIS A 398 3.00 11.12 -3.87
C HIS A 398 1.64 10.42 -3.73
N GLU A 399 0.84 10.79 -2.74
CA GLU A 399 -0.47 10.17 -2.50
C GLU A 399 -1.46 10.40 -3.65
N CYS A 400 -1.50 11.61 -4.20
CA CYS A 400 -2.35 11.91 -5.36
C CYS A 400 -1.93 11.10 -6.60
N LEU A 401 -0.62 10.93 -6.84
CA LEU A 401 -0.12 10.14 -7.96
C LEU A 401 -0.49 8.65 -7.84
N LEU A 402 -0.42 8.08 -6.63
CA LEU A 402 -0.82 6.69 -6.40
C LEU A 402 -2.34 6.51 -6.49
N ALA A 403 -3.10 7.40 -5.85
CA ALA A 403 -4.56 7.36 -5.85
C ALA A 403 -5.16 7.47 -7.27
N LEU A 404 -4.49 8.17 -8.19
CA LEU A 404 -4.91 8.30 -9.59
C LEU A 404 -4.26 7.26 -10.52
N GLY A 405 -2.98 6.94 -10.30
CA GLY A 405 -2.21 6.04 -11.15
C GLY A 405 -2.75 4.61 -11.13
N PHE A 406 -3.06 4.05 -9.96
CA PHE A 406 -3.59 2.68 -9.87
C PHE A 406 -4.96 2.54 -10.55
N PRO A 407 -5.97 3.40 -10.29
CA PRO A 407 -7.25 3.32 -11.00
C PRO A 407 -7.14 3.67 -12.49
N GLY A 408 -6.23 4.59 -12.87
CA GLY A 408 -5.97 4.97 -14.26
C GLY A 408 -5.35 3.86 -15.11
N MET A 409 -4.51 3.01 -14.50
CA MET A 409 -4.02 1.80 -15.15
C MET A 409 -5.12 0.75 -15.36
N VAL A 410 -6.03 0.64 -14.40
CA VAL A 410 -7.05 -0.41 -14.33
C VAL A 410 -8.32 -0.08 -15.14
N GLY A 411 -8.53 1.20 -15.48
CA GLY A 411 -9.68 1.69 -16.22
C GLY A 411 -9.78 1.25 -17.68
N ALA A 412 -10.61 1.98 -18.46
CA ALA A 412 -10.84 1.76 -19.89
C ALA A 412 -9.62 1.97 -20.79
N ASN A 413 -8.44 2.23 -20.21
CA ASN A 413 -7.14 2.26 -20.88
C ASN A 413 -6.60 0.85 -21.24
N LEU A 414 -7.32 -0.23 -20.88
CA LEU A 414 -6.96 -1.63 -21.13
C LEU A 414 -5.58 -2.02 -20.56
N GLY A 415 -5.08 -1.27 -19.55
CA GLY A 415 -3.82 -1.52 -18.86
C GLY A 415 -3.95 -2.39 -17.59
N GLY A 416 -5.18 -2.75 -17.20
CA GLY A 416 -5.47 -3.45 -15.94
C GLY A 416 -4.78 -4.81 -15.83
N ASP A 417 -4.53 -5.46 -16.96
CA ASP A 417 -3.81 -6.74 -17.02
C ASP A 417 -2.37 -6.65 -16.50
N LEU A 418 -1.76 -5.48 -16.64
CA LEU A 418 -0.34 -5.22 -16.38
C LEU A 418 -0.13 -4.36 -15.12
N VAL A 419 -1.17 -4.04 -14.33
CA VAL A 419 -1.08 -3.13 -13.14
C VAL A 419 -0.03 -3.57 -12.10
N LEU A 420 0.24 -4.88 -12.03
CA LEU A 420 1.22 -5.47 -11.12
C LEU A 420 2.68 -5.17 -11.50
N ILE A 421 2.94 -4.88 -12.77
CA ILE A 421 4.28 -4.56 -13.29
C ILE A 421 4.76 -3.17 -12.81
N PRO A 422 4.01 -2.06 -13.01
CA PRO A 422 4.41 -0.76 -12.46
C PRO A 422 4.49 -0.78 -10.94
N GLN A 423 3.65 -1.56 -10.27
CA GLN A 423 3.72 -1.74 -8.82
C GLN A 423 5.07 -2.35 -8.40
N TYR A 424 5.52 -3.42 -9.06
CA TYR A 424 6.81 -4.04 -8.75
C TYR A 424 8.00 -3.17 -9.15
N ILE A 425 7.95 -2.50 -10.31
CA ILE A 425 8.98 -1.55 -10.72
C ILE A 425 9.06 -0.40 -9.71
N GLY A 426 7.92 0.17 -9.33
CA GLY A 426 7.82 1.19 -8.30
C GLY A 426 8.40 0.73 -6.95
N ALA A 427 8.12 -0.50 -6.54
CA ALA A 427 8.64 -1.09 -5.31
C ALA A 427 10.17 -1.29 -5.36
N LEU A 428 10.70 -1.74 -6.49
CA LEU A 428 12.14 -1.85 -6.73
C LEU A 428 12.83 -0.49 -6.63
N PHE A 429 12.27 0.53 -7.30
CA PHE A 429 12.79 1.89 -7.25
C PHE A 429 12.75 2.46 -5.83
N MET A 430 11.65 2.24 -5.11
CA MET A 430 11.48 2.66 -3.72
C MET A 430 12.61 2.13 -2.83
N ILE A 431 12.88 0.83 -2.87
CA ILE A 431 13.88 0.21 -2.00
C ILE A 431 15.31 0.59 -2.41
N PHE A 432 15.58 0.63 -3.72
CA PHE A 432 16.88 1.05 -4.22
C PHE A 432 17.21 2.50 -3.81
N LEU A 433 16.24 3.40 -3.99
CA LEU A 433 16.39 4.81 -3.63
C LEU A 433 16.41 5.02 -2.10
N ALA A 434 15.67 4.22 -1.34
CA ALA A 434 15.75 4.21 0.12
C ALA A 434 17.20 3.94 0.55
N PHE A 435 17.77 2.78 0.18
CA PHE A 435 19.16 2.44 0.51
C PHE A 435 20.19 3.46 0.02
N TYR A 436 20.00 3.99 -1.20
CA TYR A 436 20.85 5.03 -1.74
C TYR A 436 20.82 6.31 -0.88
N SER A 437 19.63 6.77 -0.50
CA SER A 437 19.48 7.95 0.37
C SER A 437 20.11 7.73 1.75
N GLU A 438 20.08 6.50 2.27
CA GLU A 438 20.71 6.19 3.55
C GLU A 438 22.22 6.31 3.51
N GLY A 439 22.85 5.70 2.49
CA GLY A 439 24.29 5.78 2.27
C GLY A 439 24.73 7.23 2.06
N TYR A 440 23.98 7.97 1.25
CA TYR A 440 24.22 9.40 1.03
C TYR A 440 24.20 10.21 2.33
N LEU A 441 23.23 9.97 3.22
CA LEU A 441 23.09 10.71 4.47
C LEU A 441 24.21 10.39 5.48
N ILE A 442 24.68 9.14 5.53
CA ILE A 442 25.80 8.73 6.38
C ILE A 442 27.07 9.46 5.93
N GLU A 443 27.37 9.43 4.65
CA GLU A 443 28.55 10.09 4.08
C GLU A 443 28.50 11.61 4.28
N TYR A 444 27.33 12.21 4.07
CA TYR A 444 27.11 13.63 4.31
C TYR A 444 27.40 14.02 5.77
N LYS A 445 26.93 13.23 6.74
CA LYS A 445 27.18 13.49 8.17
C LYS A 445 28.66 13.41 8.54
N ILE A 446 29.41 12.47 7.95
CA ILE A 446 30.84 12.32 8.21
C ILE A 446 31.62 13.55 7.73
N HIS A 447 31.29 14.08 6.55
CA HIS A 447 32.05 15.16 5.94
C HIS A 447 31.66 16.57 6.42
N TYR A 448 30.38 16.83 6.73
CA TYR A 448 29.88 18.18 7.00
C TYR A 448 29.62 18.51 8.48
N LEU A 449 29.61 17.54 9.41
CA LEU A 449 29.49 17.81 10.86
C LEU A 449 30.85 17.98 11.57
N HIS A 450 31.96 17.75 10.86
CA HIS A 450 33.32 17.98 11.37
C HIS A 450 33.88 19.39 11.08
N HIS A 451 33.11 20.22 10.37
CA HIS A 451 33.31 21.66 10.21
C HIS A 451 32.13 22.41 10.85
#